data_AF-A0A2U3CGV4-F1
#
_entry.id   AF-A0A2U3CGV4-F1
#
_cell.length_a   1.000
_cell.length_b   1.000
_cell.length_c   1.000
_cell.angle_alpha   90.00
_cell.angle_beta   90.00
_cell.angle_gamma   90.00
#
_symmetry.space_group_name_H-M   'P 1'
#
loop_
_entity.id
_entity.type
_entity.pdbx_description
1 polymer ?
#
loop_
_entity_poly.entity_id
_entity_poly.type
_entity_poly.pdbx_seq_one_letter_code
_entity_poly.pdbx_strand_id
1 'polypeptide(L)'
;MAVFAKARIEKIIKASGAERVSAKSIVRMDELVAEFGKSTSKTAIDFAKAAGRKTVQGADIKVAVSKIGVPKYSPTGPKSKAFAKARVERVIRDAGAERVSGDAVDYLNKQLEAYCYTLAKSAVDIARHAKRKTIKDTDIMP
;
A
#
# COMPACT_ATOMS: atom_id res chain seq x y z
N MET A 1 -6.92 3.37 14.04
CA MET A 1 -6.13 2.21 14.52
C MET A 1 -5.07 1.91 13.47
N ALA A 2 -3.79 1.76 13.82
CA ALA A 2 -2.73 1.61 12.83
C ALA A 2 -2.73 0.18 12.23
N VAL A 3 -2.85 0.07 10.92
CA VAL A 3 -2.90 -1.22 10.20
C VAL A 3 -1.47 -1.75 10.01
N PHE A 4 -0.57 -0.91 9.53
CA PHE A 4 0.83 -1.23 9.33
C PHE A 4 1.72 -0.65 10.44
N ALA A 5 2.97 -1.08 10.47
CA ALA A 5 3.92 -0.58 11.46
C ALA A 5 4.33 0.85 11.10
N LYS A 6 4.07 1.82 11.99
CA LYS A 6 4.41 3.24 11.80
C LYS A 6 5.88 3.44 11.38
N ALA A 7 6.80 2.73 12.04
CA ALA A 7 8.23 2.78 11.73
C ALA A 7 8.55 2.28 10.31
N ARG A 8 7.75 1.36 9.74
CA ARG A 8 7.96 0.90 8.35
C ARG A 8 7.57 1.99 7.36
N ILE A 9 6.41 2.60 7.56
CA ILE A 9 5.92 3.72 6.73
C ILE A 9 6.91 4.88 6.79
N GLU A 10 7.34 5.26 8.00
CA GLU A 10 8.34 6.33 8.16
C GLU A 10 9.63 6.05 7.39
N LYS A 11 10.14 4.80 7.43
CA LYS A 11 11.32 4.40 6.66
C LYS A 11 11.11 4.51 5.16
N ILE A 12 9.93 4.16 4.64
CA ILE A 12 9.61 4.32 3.21
C ILE A 12 9.60 5.80 2.84
N ILE A 13 8.96 6.65 3.64
CA ILE A 13 8.90 8.10 3.39
C ILE A 13 10.31 8.71 3.39
N LYS A 14 11.15 8.35 4.36
CA LYS A 14 12.56 8.79 4.42
C LYS A 14 13.38 8.27 3.24
N ALA A 15 13.17 7.02 2.82
CA ALA A 15 13.83 6.44 1.65
C ALA A 15 13.46 7.14 0.34
N SER A 16 12.30 7.81 0.27
CA SER A 16 11.89 8.63 -0.86
C SER A 16 12.52 10.03 -0.88
N GLY A 17 13.35 10.38 0.11
CA GLY A 17 14.08 11.66 0.15
C GLY A 17 13.53 12.69 1.13
N ALA A 18 12.69 12.27 2.08
CA ALA A 18 12.19 13.14 3.15
C ALA A 18 13.24 13.36 4.25
N GLU A 19 13.50 14.61 4.61
CA GLU A 19 14.39 14.96 5.73
C GLU A 19 13.70 14.75 7.08
N ARG A 20 12.45 15.21 7.20
CA ARG A 20 11.63 15.07 8.42
C ARG A 20 10.20 14.66 8.07
N VAL A 21 9.61 13.82 8.90
CA VAL A 21 8.25 13.29 8.73
C VAL A 21 7.44 13.56 9.99
N SER A 22 6.27 14.18 9.86
CA SER A 22 5.38 14.37 11.00
C SER A 22 4.68 13.06 11.40
N ALA A 23 4.35 12.90 12.70
CA ALA A 23 3.61 11.72 13.15
C ALA A 23 2.22 11.60 12.48
N LYS A 24 1.56 12.73 12.19
CA LYS A 24 0.27 12.78 11.48
C LYS A 24 0.41 12.29 10.04
N SER A 25 1.50 12.63 9.36
CA SER A 25 1.80 12.12 8.01
C SER A 25 1.86 10.60 7.97
N ILE A 26 2.52 9.99 8.95
CA ILE A 26 2.63 8.53 9.02
C ILE A 26 1.25 7.89 9.16
N VAL A 27 0.38 8.48 9.97
CA VAL A 27 -1.00 8.00 10.17
C VAL A 27 -1.81 8.17 8.89
N ARG A 28 -1.75 9.35 8.24
CA ARG A 28 -2.44 9.63 6.97
C ARG A 28 -2.03 8.63 5.88
N MET A 29 -0.74 8.32 5.78
CA MET A 29 -0.24 7.34 4.82
C MET A 29 -0.69 5.92 5.16
N ASP A 30 -0.72 5.54 6.44
CA ASP A 30 -1.25 4.24 6.87
C ASP A 30 -2.71 4.05 6.46
N GLU A 31 -3.53 5.10 6.61
CA GLU A 31 -4.94 5.10 6.22
C GLU A 31 -5.11 4.89 4.72
N LEU A 32 -4.42 5.67 3.88
CA LEU A 32 -4.51 5.55 2.42
C LEU A 32 -4.04 4.19 1.92
N VAL A 33 -2.94 3.69 2.48
CA VAL A 33 -2.38 2.38 2.10
C VAL A 33 -3.31 1.25 2.54
N ALA A 34 -3.92 1.37 3.72
CA ALA A 34 -4.91 0.41 4.19
C ALA A 34 -6.19 0.46 3.34
N GLU A 35 -6.65 1.64 2.93
CA GLU A 35 -7.79 1.83 2.06
C GLU A 35 -7.54 1.19 0.68
N PHE A 36 -6.38 1.47 0.07
CA PHE A 36 -5.97 0.85 -1.18
C PHE A 36 -5.87 -0.68 -1.07
N GLY A 37 -5.33 -1.19 0.04
CA GLY A 37 -5.27 -2.62 0.31
C GLY A 37 -6.66 -3.26 0.41
N LYS A 38 -7.59 -2.60 1.11
CA LYS A 38 -8.97 -3.07 1.27
C LYS A 38 -9.73 -3.02 -0.05
N SER A 39 -9.64 -1.94 -0.82
CA SER A 39 -10.33 -1.80 -2.11
C SER A 39 -9.82 -2.83 -3.12
N THR A 40 -8.50 -3.00 -3.21
CA THR A 40 -7.89 -4.06 -4.04
C THR A 40 -8.34 -5.45 -3.62
N SER A 41 -8.39 -5.70 -2.31
CA SER A 41 -8.83 -7.00 -1.77
C SER A 41 -10.30 -7.29 -2.08
N LYS A 42 -11.21 -6.32 -1.93
CA LYS A 42 -12.63 -6.48 -2.29
C LYS A 42 -12.79 -6.84 -3.76
N THR A 43 -12.17 -6.07 -4.65
CA THR A 43 -12.23 -6.32 -6.09
C THR A 43 -11.63 -7.68 -6.44
N ALA A 44 -10.53 -8.10 -5.78
CA ALA A 44 -9.94 -9.42 -5.98
C ALA A 44 -10.84 -10.56 -5.49
N ILE A 45 -11.57 -10.37 -4.38
CA ILE A 45 -12.57 -11.32 -3.89
C ILE A 45 -13.69 -11.47 -4.91
N ASP A 46 -14.15 -10.37 -5.51
CA ASP A 46 -15.20 -10.41 -6.54
C ASP A 46 -14.74 -11.16 -7.79
N PHE A 47 -13.47 -11.01 -8.19
CA PHE A 47 -12.88 -11.81 -9.27
C PHE A 47 -12.77 -13.30 -8.92
N ALA A 48 -12.34 -13.62 -7.70
CA ALA A 48 -12.28 -15.01 -7.25
C ALA A 48 -13.67 -15.65 -7.26
N LYS A 49 -14.69 -14.94 -6.77
CA LYS A 49 -16.09 -15.36 -6.77
C LYS A 49 -16.65 -15.52 -8.19
N ALA A 50 -16.37 -14.57 -9.08
CA ALA A 50 -16.76 -14.66 -10.49
C ALA A 50 -16.14 -15.88 -11.20
N ALA A 51 -14.95 -16.31 -10.75
CA ALA A 51 -14.30 -17.53 -11.20
C ALA A 51 -14.74 -18.80 -10.45
N GLY A 52 -15.75 -18.72 -9.56
CA GLY A 52 -16.25 -19.85 -8.76
C GLY A 52 -15.31 -20.29 -7.63
N ARG A 53 -14.27 -19.51 -7.31
CA ARG A 53 -13.26 -19.84 -6.30
C ARG A 53 -13.51 -19.11 -4.99
N LYS A 54 -13.33 -19.81 -3.87
CA LYS A 54 -13.33 -19.25 -2.51
C LYS A 54 -11.96 -18.71 -2.07
N THR A 55 -10.90 -19.10 -2.78
CA THR A 55 -9.52 -18.70 -2.47
C THR A 55 -9.11 -17.54 -3.35
N VAL A 56 -8.75 -16.41 -2.72
CA VAL A 56 -8.13 -15.26 -3.38
C VAL A 56 -6.69 -15.62 -3.75
N GLN A 57 -6.36 -15.51 -5.04
CA GLN A 57 -5.04 -15.79 -5.58
C GLN A 57 -4.32 -14.53 -6.03
N GLY A 58 -3.00 -14.62 -6.26
CA GLY A 58 -2.19 -13.51 -6.77
C GLY A 58 -2.68 -13.00 -8.13
N ALA A 59 -3.23 -13.87 -8.97
CA ALA A 59 -3.87 -13.49 -10.22
C ALA A 59 -5.05 -12.53 -10.02
N ASP A 60 -5.90 -12.79 -9.01
CA ASP A 60 -7.06 -11.94 -8.71
C ASP A 60 -6.63 -10.55 -8.26
N ILE A 61 -5.60 -10.48 -7.40
CA ILE A 61 -5.00 -9.22 -6.95
C ILE A 61 -4.39 -8.47 -8.15
N LYS A 62 -3.67 -9.16 -9.04
CA LYS A 62 -3.09 -8.55 -10.24
C LYS A 62 -4.17 -7.91 -11.12
N VAL A 63 -5.28 -8.60 -11.37
CA VAL A 63 -6.38 -8.06 -12.17
C VAL A 63 -7.08 -6.90 -11.45
N ALA A 64 -7.28 -7.00 -10.13
CA ALA A 64 -7.84 -5.93 -9.31
C ALA A 64 -7.02 -4.64 -9.38
N VAL A 65 -5.70 -4.74 -9.24
CA VAL A 65 -4.76 -3.63 -9.33
C VAL A 65 -4.84 -2.95 -10.71
N SER A 66 -4.90 -3.75 -11.78
CA SER A 66 -5.04 -3.24 -13.15
C SER A 66 -6.36 -2.48 -13.37
N LYS A 67 -7.46 -2.87 -12.71
CA LYS A 67 -8.75 -2.18 -12.82
C LYS A 67 -8.85 -0.92 -11.99
N ILE A 68 -8.28 -0.90 -10.79
CA ILE A 68 -8.32 0.27 -9.90
C ILE A 68 -7.46 1.41 -10.47
N GLY A 69 -6.41 1.08 -11.22
CA GLY A 69 -5.55 2.07 -11.85
C GLY A 69 -4.63 2.74 -10.84
N VAL A 70 -3.61 2.01 -10.38
CA VAL A 70 -2.49 2.62 -9.65
C VAL A 70 -1.43 3.09 -10.64
N PRO A 71 -0.75 4.22 -10.36
CA PRO A 71 0.40 4.65 -11.15
C PRO A 71 1.42 3.52 -11.27
N LYS A 72 1.92 3.28 -12.50
CA LYS A 72 2.93 2.26 -12.80
C LYS A 72 4.27 2.61 -12.14
N TYR A 73 4.40 2.43 -10.83
CA TYR A 73 5.72 2.32 -10.21
C TYR A 73 6.13 0.85 -10.22
N SER A 74 7.03 0.52 -11.15
CA SER A 74 7.71 -0.78 -11.16
C SER A 74 8.75 -0.78 -10.04
N PRO A 75 8.75 -1.75 -9.11
CA PRO A 75 9.81 -1.89 -8.13
C PRO A 75 11.05 -2.48 -8.82
N THR A 76 11.69 -1.72 -9.71
CA THR A 76 13.09 -1.91 -10.09
C THR A 76 14.01 -1.11 -9.16
N GLY A 77 13.60 -0.97 -7.89
CA GLY A 77 14.36 -0.40 -6.78
C GLY A 77 14.64 -1.48 -5.71
N PRO A 78 15.58 -1.23 -4.79
CA PRO A 78 16.31 -2.25 -4.03
C PRO A 78 15.40 -3.19 -3.25
N LYS A 79 15.91 -4.38 -2.89
CA LYS A 79 15.29 -5.35 -1.97
C LYS A 79 14.83 -4.68 -0.67
N SER A 80 13.67 -4.04 -0.67
CA SER A 80 13.15 -3.32 0.48
C SER A 80 12.36 -4.32 1.33
N LYS A 81 12.56 -4.25 2.65
CA LYS A 81 11.89 -5.14 3.61
C LYS A 81 10.37 -4.91 3.61
N ALA A 82 9.63 -5.64 2.77
CA ALA A 82 8.18 -5.53 2.63
C ALA A 82 7.40 -5.52 3.97
N PHE A 83 6.13 -5.12 3.96
CA PHE A 83 5.28 -5.18 5.16
C PHE A 83 5.21 -6.62 5.70
N ALA A 84 4.91 -6.77 7.00
CA ALA A 84 4.76 -8.11 7.57
C ALA A 84 3.62 -8.86 6.86
N LYS A 85 3.92 -10.05 6.30
CA LYS A 85 2.95 -10.86 5.53
C LYS A 85 1.64 -11.06 6.28
N ALA A 86 1.70 -11.36 7.58
CA ALA A 86 0.53 -11.54 8.43
C ALA A 86 -0.39 -10.30 8.49
N ARG A 87 0.16 -9.08 8.45
CA ARG A 87 -0.66 -7.85 8.43
C ARG A 87 -1.36 -7.66 7.09
N VAL A 88 -0.65 -7.94 6.00
CA VAL A 88 -1.21 -7.87 4.64
C VAL A 88 -2.30 -8.92 4.46
N GLU A 89 -2.05 -10.14 4.92
CA GLU A 89 -3.05 -11.20 4.92
C GLU A 89 -4.30 -10.79 5.72
N ARG A 90 -4.13 -10.16 6.88
CA ARG A 90 -5.24 -9.65 7.68
C ARG A 90 -6.07 -8.63 6.92
N VAL A 91 -5.45 -7.71 6.17
CA VAL A 91 -6.18 -6.74 5.32
C VAL A 91 -7.08 -7.44 4.30
N ILE A 92 -6.61 -8.53 3.70
CA ILE A 92 -7.39 -9.32 2.73
C ILE A 92 -8.55 -10.03 3.42
N ARG A 93 -8.31 -10.63 4.60
CA ARG A 93 -9.37 -11.30 5.39
C ARG A 93 -10.40 -10.32 5.93
N ASP A 94 -9.97 -9.16 6.44
CA ASP A 94 -10.84 -8.08 6.92
C ASP A 94 -11.70 -7.49 5.79
N ALA A 95 -11.28 -7.63 4.54
CA ALA A 95 -12.08 -7.29 3.37
C ALA A 95 -13.16 -8.33 3.01
N GLY A 96 -13.14 -9.50 3.66
CA GLY A 96 -14.15 -10.56 3.51
C GLY A 96 -13.68 -11.82 2.77
N ALA A 97 -12.37 -12.04 2.62
CA ALA A 97 -11.84 -13.25 1.98
C ALA A 97 -11.97 -14.47 2.91
N GLU A 98 -12.55 -15.56 2.42
CA GLU A 98 -12.65 -16.84 3.14
C GLU A 98 -11.29 -17.55 3.20
N ARG A 99 -10.56 -17.56 2.08
CA ARG A 99 -9.22 -18.15 1.96
C ARG A 99 -8.29 -17.24 1.16
N VAL A 100 -7.03 -17.18 1.55
CA VAL A 100 -6.00 -16.34 0.92
C VAL A 100 -4.79 -17.20 0.59
N SER A 101 -4.31 -17.15 -0.66
CA SER A 101 -3.07 -17.84 -1.03
C SER A 101 -1.83 -17.04 -0.61
N GLY A 102 -0.71 -17.71 -0.34
CA GLY A 102 0.55 -17.03 -0.01
C GLY A 102 1.02 -16.08 -1.13
N ASP A 103 0.79 -16.44 -2.39
CA ASP A 103 1.08 -15.59 -3.55
C ASP A 103 0.20 -14.33 -3.58
N ALA A 104 -1.08 -14.42 -3.18
CA ALA A 104 -1.95 -13.24 -3.06
C ALA A 104 -1.39 -12.24 -2.03
N VAL A 105 -0.92 -12.74 -0.89
CA VAL A 105 -0.28 -11.93 0.16
C VAL A 105 0.98 -11.27 -0.37
N ASP A 106 1.85 -12.03 -1.04
CA ASP A 106 3.12 -11.53 -1.58
C ASP A 106 2.91 -10.49 -2.69
N TYR A 107 1.93 -10.72 -3.58
CA TYR A 107 1.60 -9.78 -4.63
C TYR A 107 1.00 -8.49 -4.06
N LEU A 108 0.02 -8.58 -3.16
CA LEU A 108 -0.57 -7.39 -2.53
C LEU A 108 0.49 -6.59 -1.76
N ASN A 109 1.40 -7.25 -1.05
CA ASN A 109 2.45 -6.60 -0.30
C ASN A 109 3.37 -5.75 -1.20
N LYS A 110 3.77 -6.31 -2.36
CA LYS A 110 4.54 -5.57 -3.37
C LYS A 110 3.79 -4.33 -3.88
N GLN A 111 2.48 -4.45 -4.09
CA GLN A 111 1.66 -3.34 -4.59
C GLN A 111 1.45 -2.26 -3.53
N LEU A 112 1.21 -2.64 -2.28
CA LEU A 112 1.11 -1.70 -1.15
C LEU A 112 2.42 -0.92 -0.97
N GLU A 113 3.56 -1.60 -1.10
CA GLU A 113 4.86 -0.96 -1.03
C GLU A 113 5.10 0.00 -2.20
N ALA A 114 4.77 -0.40 -3.42
CA ALA A 114 4.87 0.47 -4.60
C ALA A 114 3.97 1.71 -4.44
N TYR A 115 2.73 1.54 -3.96
CA TYR A 115 1.82 2.65 -3.69
C TYR A 115 2.38 3.59 -2.61
N CYS A 116 2.94 3.04 -1.52
CA CYS A 116 3.61 3.83 -0.49
C CYS A 116 4.74 4.70 -1.05
N TYR A 117 5.59 4.13 -1.92
CA TYR A 117 6.70 4.86 -2.51
C TYR A 117 6.23 5.99 -3.41
N THR A 118 5.18 5.75 -4.21
CA THR A 118 4.55 6.78 -5.06
C THR A 118 4.01 7.92 -4.21
N LEU A 119 3.19 7.61 -3.20
CA LEU A 119 2.66 8.61 -2.26
C LEU A 119 3.77 9.42 -1.59
N ALA A 120 4.81 8.74 -1.12
CA ALA A 120 5.93 9.37 -0.45
C ALA A 120 6.72 10.30 -1.38
N LYS A 121 6.95 9.92 -2.65
CA LYS A 121 7.62 10.78 -3.63
C LYS A 121 6.79 12.03 -3.91
N SER A 122 5.51 11.87 -4.20
CA SER A 122 4.59 13.01 -4.41
C SER A 122 4.57 13.94 -3.20
N ALA A 123 4.54 13.38 -1.98
CA ALA A 123 4.58 14.18 -0.75
C ALA A 123 5.91 14.94 -0.56
N VAL A 124 7.05 14.33 -0.91
CA VAL A 124 8.37 14.99 -0.91
C VAL A 124 8.37 16.16 -1.90
N ASP A 125 7.85 15.95 -3.10
CA ASP A 125 7.81 16.99 -4.13
C ASP A 125 6.91 18.15 -3.70
N ILE A 126 5.73 17.88 -3.16
CA ILE A 126 4.82 18.90 -2.62
C ILE A 126 5.50 19.69 -1.48
N ALA A 127 6.16 19.00 -0.55
CA ALA A 127 6.87 19.65 0.55
C ALA A 127 8.03 20.55 0.03
N ARG A 128 8.76 20.09 -0.99
CA ARG A 128 9.84 20.85 -1.65
C ARG A 128 9.29 22.08 -2.35
N HIS A 129 8.20 21.96 -3.11
CA HIS A 129 7.54 23.10 -3.75
C HIS A 129 7.04 24.12 -2.71
N ALA A 130 6.59 23.66 -1.55
CA ALA A 130 6.22 24.50 -0.42
C ALA A 130 7.42 25.01 0.42
N LYS A 131 8.66 24.78 -0.01
CA LYS A 131 9.92 25.13 0.70
C LYS A 131 9.99 24.61 2.14
N ARG A 132 9.32 23.49 2.43
CA ARG A 132 9.31 22.83 3.75
C ARG A 132 10.20 21.60 3.75
N LYS A 133 10.96 21.44 4.84
CA LYS A 133 11.78 20.23 5.10
C LYS A 133 11.00 19.10 5.77
N THR A 134 9.86 19.44 6.37
CA THR A 134 8.99 18.49 7.09
C THR A 134 7.76 18.17 6.24
N ILE A 135 7.58 16.87 5.97
CA ILE A 135 6.36 16.35 5.37
C ILE A 135 5.25 16.40 6.41
N LYS A 136 4.15 17.05 6.04
CA LYS A 136 2.89 17.15 6.80
C LYS A 136 1.86 16.19 6.21
N ASP A 137 0.77 16.01 6.94
CA ASP A 137 -0.37 15.20 6.52
C ASP A 137 -1.01 15.75 5.25
N THR A 138 -1.03 17.07 5.08
CA THR A 138 -1.52 17.77 3.88
C THR A 138 -0.75 17.43 2.60
N ASP A 139 0.49 16.95 2.73
CA ASP A 139 1.33 16.61 1.58
C ASP A 139 1.04 15.20 1.06
N ILE A 140 0.33 14.38 1.83
CA ILE A 140 0.01 12.99 1.47
C ILE A 140 -1.41 12.94 0.92
N MET A 141 -1.49 12.91 -0.41
CA MET A 141 -2.73 12.91 -1.18
C MET A 141 -3.01 11.51 -1.77
N PRO A 142 -4.28 11.08 -1.89
CA PRO A 142 -4.67 9.76 -2.42
C PRO A 142 -4.27 9.54 -3.89
#